data_AF-A0A1G2T6X8-F1
#
_entry.id   AF-A0A1G2T6X8-F1
#
_cell.length_a   1.000
_cell.length_b   1.000
_cell.length_c   1.000
_cell.angle_alpha   90.00
_cell.angle_beta   90.00
_cell.angle_gamma   90.00
#
_symmetry.space_group_name_H-M   'P 1'
#
loop_
_entity.id
_entity.type
_entity.pdbx_description
1 polymer ?
#
loop_
_entity_poly.entity_id
_entity_poly.type
_entity_poly.pdbx_seq_one_letter_code
_entity_poly.pdbx_strand_id
1 'polypeptide(L)'
;MSKILSFKREYVSYGAVLLFGLLLSALAANAATTISSAVLTAGGTITVPAAYSLDTAAAGRLNIGTTTATGITIGSTSMTSAIVLGRDFTVPAAYGMDTAAAGILNIGTTTATTINIGRSGQTAALLGDSTVAGTLGVTGATTLASTTATEFKVGQVGTSLTRVVAGYCVTASASIAAATFPASTGNFATTTSTFLSCTPSGGASVLSGTGDRVFVSATSSLPSYVLIQSASSTAGNLISVQVVNTSTSTPVAATIYAFNFFAFQ
;
A
#
# COMPACT_ATOMS: atom_id res chain seq x y z
N MET A 1 -57.09 -34.20 78.03
CA MET A 1 -56.99 -32.83 78.60
C MET A 1 -56.07 -32.01 77.70
N SER A 2 -56.64 -31.26 76.76
CA SER A 2 -55.90 -30.51 75.74
C SER A 2 -55.46 -29.16 76.33
N LYS A 3 -54.15 -28.95 76.50
CA LYS A 3 -53.59 -27.64 76.88
C LYS A 3 -53.64 -26.73 75.65
N ILE A 4 -54.73 -25.99 75.48
CA ILE A 4 -54.79 -24.88 74.54
C ILE A 4 -53.80 -23.81 75.04
N LEU A 5 -52.75 -23.58 74.25
CA LEU A 5 -51.78 -22.52 74.48
C LEU A 5 -52.49 -21.17 74.40
N SER A 6 -52.74 -20.55 75.56
CA SER A 6 -53.18 -19.17 75.65
C SER A 6 -51.99 -18.24 75.36
N PHE A 7 -51.72 -17.97 74.08
CA PHE A 7 -50.78 -16.92 73.69
C PHE A 7 -51.35 -15.56 74.13
N LYS A 8 -50.65 -14.85 75.03
CA LYS A 8 -51.00 -13.47 75.38
C LYS A 8 -51.05 -12.63 74.11
N ARG A 9 -52.09 -11.79 73.99
CA ARG A 9 -52.35 -10.86 72.87
C ARG A 9 -51.12 -10.03 72.45
N GLU A 10 -50.22 -9.78 73.39
CA GLU A 10 -48.93 -9.12 73.19
C GLU A 10 -48.00 -9.88 72.23
N TYR A 11 -47.90 -11.22 72.31
CA TYR A 11 -47.03 -12.03 71.45
C TYR A 11 -47.48 -12.06 69.99
N VAL A 12 -48.79 -12.00 69.74
CA VAL A 12 -49.35 -11.90 68.38
C VAL A 12 -48.99 -10.55 67.75
N SER A 13 -48.98 -9.48 68.56
CA SER A 13 -48.57 -8.15 68.11
C SER A 13 -47.08 -8.10 67.77
N TYR A 14 -46.21 -8.63 68.64
CA TYR A 14 -44.77 -8.66 68.36
C TYR A 14 -44.43 -9.53 67.14
N GLY A 15 -45.09 -10.68 66.97
CA GLY A 15 -44.93 -11.53 65.80
C GLY A 15 -45.39 -10.85 64.50
N ALA A 16 -46.50 -10.12 64.54
CA ALA A 16 -46.99 -9.36 63.38
C ALA A 16 -46.06 -8.21 63.00
N VAL A 17 -45.51 -7.47 63.98
CA VAL A 17 -44.56 -6.38 63.73
C VAL A 17 -43.24 -6.90 63.17
N LEU A 18 -42.72 -8.00 63.70
CA LEU A 18 -41.51 -8.66 63.17
C LEU A 18 -41.73 -9.16 61.75
N LEU A 19 -42.86 -9.83 61.48
CA LEU A 19 -43.18 -10.33 60.15
C LEU A 19 -43.36 -9.19 59.15
N PHE A 20 -44.05 -8.10 59.55
CA PHE A 20 -44.25 -6.93 58.71
C PHE A 20 -42.93 -6.19 58.44
N GLY A 21 -42.06 -6.07 59.44
CA GLY A 21 -40.70 -5.53 59.26
C GLY A 21 -39.82 -6.38 58.34
N LEU A 22 -39.92 -7.72 58.44
CA LEU A 22 -39.23 -8.64 57.53
C LEU A 22 -39.75 -8.52 56.09
N LEU A 23 -41.06 -8.40 55.91
CA LEU A 23 -41.69 -8.23 54.60
C LEU A 23 -41.33 -6.89 53.96
N LEU A 24 -41.31 -5.79 54.72
CA LEU A 24 -40.90 -4.47 54.22
C LEU A 24 -39.41 -4.44 53.83
N SER A 25 -38.55 -5.05 54.64
CA SER A 25 -37.11 -5.13 54.33
C SER A 25 -36.82 -6.03 53.13
N ALA A 26 -37.54 -7.14 52.99
CA ALA A 26 -37.46 -7.99 51.79
C ALA A 26 -37.96 -7.27 50.53
N LEU A 27 -39.03 -6.47 50.63
CA LEU A 27 -39.56 -5.68 49.52
C LEU A 27 -38.58 -4.57 49.10
N ALA A 28 -37.93 -3.92 50.07
CA ALA A 28 -36.89 -2.92 49.80
C ALA A 28 -35.61 -3.54 49.20
N ALA A 29 -35.22 -4.75 49.63
CA ALA A 29 -34.07 -5.47 49.09
C ALA A 29 -34.30 -5.90 47.62
N ASN A 30 -35.49 -6.40 47.28
CA ASN A 30 -35.83 -6.79 45.91
C ASN A 30 -35.90 -5.61 44.92
N ALA A 31 -36.26 -4.41 45.41
CA ALA A 31 -36.25 -3.19 44.61
C ALA A 31 -34.82 -2.70 44.30
N ALA A 32 -33.84 -2.99 45.17
CA ALA A 32 -32.44 -2.63 44.96
C ALA A 32 -31.70 -3.55 43.98
N THR A 33 -32.13 -4.82 43.84
CA THR A 33 -31.51 -5.79 42.91
C THR A 33 -32.04 -5.70 41.48
N THR A 34 -33.10 -4.90 41.25
CA THR A 34 -33.69 -4.71 39.92
C THR A 34 -33.69 -3.21 39.59
N ILE A 35 -32.64 -2.72 38.95
CA ILE A 35 -32.67 -1.36 38.40
C ILE A 35 -33.82 -1.32 37.39
N SER A 36 -34.88 -0.58 37.75
CA SER A 36 -36.09 -0.43 36.94
C SER A 36 -35.72 0.02 35.52
N SER A 37 -36.28 -0.65 34.51
CA SER A 37 -36.16 -0.28 33.09
C SER A 37 -36.56 1.17 32.81
N ALA A 38 -37.30 1.82 33.73
CA ALA A 38 -37.70 3.22 33.65
C ALA A 38 -36.60 4.23 34.03
N VAL A 39 -35.51 3.81 34.71
CA VAL A 39 -34.44 4.73 35.16
C VAL A 39 -33.57 5.24 33.99
N LEU A 40 -33.56 4.56 32.84
CA LEU A 40 -32.79 4.96 31.66
C LEU A 40 -33.61 5.77 30.63
N THR A 41 -34.94 5.80 30.71
CA THR A 41 -35.79 6.40 29.66
C THR A 41 -35.83 7.95 29.69
N ALA A 42 -35.25 8.59 30.70
CA ALA A 42 -35.35 10.05 30.91
C ALA A 42 -34.04 10.84 30.64
N GLY A 43 -33.12 10.30 29.82
CA GLY A 43 -31.92 11.04 29.39
C GLY A 43 -30.87 11.31 30.48
N GLY A 44 -30.93 10.58 31.60
CA GLY A 44 -29.93 10.66 32.68
C GLY A 44 -28.64 9.91 32.33
N THR A 45 -27.52 10.31 32.95
CA THR A 45 -26.25 9.60 32.83
C THR A 45 -26.21 8.38 33.75
N ILE A 46 -25.59 7.29 33.27
CA ILE A 46 -25.21 6.16 34.13
C ILE A 46 -23.76 6.39 34.56
N THR A 47 -23.57 6.66 35.85
CA THR A 47 -22.23 6.77 36.44
C THR A 47 -21.86 5.44 37.07
N VAL A 48 -20.83 4.79 36.55
CA VAL A 48 -20.23 3.60 37.17
C VAL A 48 -19.07 4.06 38.06
N PRO A 49 -19.00 3.64 39.33
CA PRO A 49 -17.87 3.99 40.19
C PRO A 49 -16.54 3.52 39.61
N ALA A 50 -15.46 4.20 39.96
CA ALA A 50 -14.12 3.82 39.52
C ALA A 50 -13.80 2.35 39.86
N ALA A 51 -13.07 1.68 38.97
CA ALA A 51 -12.70 0.25 39.03
C ALA A 51 -13.84 -0.77 38.80
N TYR A 52 -15.06 -0.32 38.53
CA TYR A 52 -16.16 -1.19 38.07
C TYR A 52 -16.41 -1.01 36.56
N SER A 53 -17.08 -1.99 35.95
CA SER A 53 -17.45 -1.99 34.54
C SER A 53 -18.94 -2.23 34.36
N LEU A 54 -19.48 -1.80 33.21
CA LEU A 54 -20.73 -2.35 32.68
C LEU A 54 -20.40 -3.66 32.01
N ASP A 55 -20.88 -4.77 32.56
CA ASP A 55 -20.66 -6.11 32.02
C ASP A 55 -21.95 -6.91 32.07
N THR A 56 -22.02 -7.93 31.22
CA THR A 56 -23.08 -8.94 31.23
C THR A 56 -22.57 -10.19 31.96
N ALA A 57 -23.37 -10.71 32.89
CA ALA A 57 -23.02 -11.97 33.56
C ALA A 57 -22.87 -13.11 32.55
N ALA A 58 -21.68 -13.73 32.51
CA ALA A 58 -21.27 -14.92 31.74
C ALA A 58 -21.81 -15.05 30.29
N ALA A 59 -20.91 -14.84 29.30
CA ALA A 59 -21.13 -15.05 27.86
C ALA A 59 -22.22 -14.22 27.17
N GLY A 60 -22.80 -13.23 27.88
CA GLY A 60 -23.71 -12.25 27.29
C GLY A 60 -23.01 -11.27 26.35
N ARG A 61 -23.80 -10.55 25.56
CA ARG A 61 -23.34 -9.40 24.76
C ARG A 61 -23.93 -8.14 25.37
N LEU A 62 -23.09 -7.21 25.80
CA LEU A 62 -23.55 -5.85 26.09
C LEU A 62 -23.94 -5.18 24.77
N ASN A 63 -25.24 -5.12 24.49
CA ASN A 63 -25.75 -4.51 23.26
C ASN A 63 -25.97 -3.01 23.47
N ILE A 64 -24.99 -2.20 23.05
CA ILE A 64 -25.09 -0.73 23.07
C ILE A 64 -25.57 -0.30 21.69
N GLY A 65 -26.73 0.36 21.64
CA GLY A 65 -27.42 0.66 20.38
C GLY A 65 -28.13 -0.57 19.79
N THR A 66 -29.28 -0.34 19.18
CA THR A 66 -29.99 -1.34 18.35
C THR A 66 -30.18 -0.75 16.95
N THR A 67 -31.01 -1.36 16.11
CA THR A 67 -31.27 -0.92 14.74
C THR A 67 -31.76 0.53 14.60
N THR A 68 -32.24 1.14 15.69
CA THR A 68 -32.70 2.53 15.71
C THR A 68 -31.63 3.54 16.14
N ALA A 69 -30.49 3.07 16.67
CA ALA A 69 -29.43 3.98 17.08
C ALA A 69 -28.79 4.63 15.84
N THR A 70 -28.73 5.96 15.82
CA THR A 70 -28.11 6.73 14.74
C THR A 70 -26.60 6.92 14.94
N GLY A 71 -26.10 6.63 16.13
CA GLY A 71 -24.67 6.68 16.46
C GLY A 71 -24.40 6.21 17.88
N ILE A 72 -23.16 5.81 18.13
CA ILE A 72 -22.62 5.52 19.46
C ILE A 72 -21.32 6.29 19.58
N THR A 73 -21.29 7.27 20.46
CA THR A 73 -20.06 7.99 20.78
C THR A 73 -19.35 7.26 21.91
N ILE A 74 -18.20 6.66 21.62
CA ILE A 74 -17.35 6.03 22.63
C ILE A 74 -16.19 6.99 22.87
N GLY A 75 -16.19 7.63 24.04
CA GLY A 75 -15.21 8.64 24.41
C GLY A 75 -15.64 10.08 24.23
N SER A 76 -14.73 11.00 24.55
CA SER A 76 -14.92 12.43 24.42
C SER A 76 -13.77 13.04 23.62
N THR A 77 -13.92 14.30 23.22
CA THR A 77 -12.86 15.07 22.52
C THR A 77 -11.58 15.23 23.35
N SER A 78 -11.61 14.92 24.65
CA SER A 78 -10.47 14.96 25.56
C SER A 78 -9.91 13.57 25.91
N MET A 79 -10.41 12.49 25.30
CA MET A 79 -9.81 11.17 25.51
C MET A 79 -8.38 11.15 24.93
N THR A 80 -7.42 10.92 25.81
CA THR A 80 -6.01 10.67 25.45
C THR A 80 -5.65 9.19 25.45
N SER A 81 -6.56 8.34 25.96
CA SER A 81 -6.40 6.89 26.07
C SER A 81 -7.09 6.17 24.92
N ALA A 82 -6.53 5.03 24.51
CA ALA A 82 -7.07 4.24 23.42
C ALA A 82 -8.39 3.55 23.78
N ILE A 83 -9.30 3.44 22.81
CA ILE A 83 -10.39 2.46 22.84
C ILE A 83 -9.78 1.11 22.45
N VAL A 84 -9.83 0.14 23.36
CA VAL A 84 -9.30 -1.20 23.13
C VAL A 84 -10.44 -2.14 22.75
N LEU A 85 -10.38 -2.69 21.53
CA LEU A 85 -11.26 -3.76 21.09
C LEU A 85 -10.53 -5.09 21.31
N GLY A 86 -11.08 -5.96 22.15
CA GLY A 86 -10.45 -7.25 22.47
C GLY A 86 -10.47 -8.28 21.32
N ARG A 87 -11.06 -7.92 20.17
CA ARG A 87 -11.31 -8.74 18.98
C ARG A 87 -11.26 -7.84 17.72
N ASP A 88 -11.61 -8.40 16.58
CA ASP A 88 -11.65 -7.69 15.31
C ASP A 88 -12.70 -6.57 15.30
N PHE A 89 -12.33 -5.42 14.72
CA PHE A 89 -13.29 -4.38 14.34
C PHE A 89 -13.83 -4.69 12.95
N THR A 90 -15.13 -4.94 12.83
CA THR A 90 -15.77 -5.21 11.54
C THR A 90 -16.61 -4.02 11.13
N VAL A 91 -16.30 -3.46 9.96
CA VAL A 91 -17.14 -2.44 9.30
C VAL A 91 -18.00 -3.17 8.25
N PRO A 92 -19.33 -3.00 8.26
CA PRO A 92 -20.19 -3.62 7.25
C PRO A 92 -19.87 -3.14 5.82
N ALA A 93 -20.27 -3.92 4.83
CA ALA A 93 -20.11 -3.53 3.42
C ALA A 93 -20.78 -2.17 3.15
N ALA A 94 -20.17 -1.38 2.26
CA ALA A 94 -20.55 0.01 1.91
C ALA A 94 -20.27 1.10 2.97
N TYR A 95 -19.75 0.74 4.15
CA TYR A 95 -19.27 1.70 5.13
C TYR A 95 -17.74 1.69 5.21
N GLY A 96 -17.17 2.77 5.74
CA GLY A 96 -15.74 2.94 5.92
C GLY A 96 -15.40 3.49 7.30
N MET A 97 -14.12 3.42 7.64
CA MET A 97 -13.55 4.26 8.69
C MET A 97 -13.15 5.58 8.06
N ASP A 98 -13.66 6.69 8.59
CA ASP A 98 -13.36 8.02 8.09
C ASP A 98 -13.11 8.96 9.27
N THR A 99 -12.41 10.04 8.97
CA THR A 99 -12.24 11.18 9.86
C THR A 99 -13.11 12.33 9.39
N ALA A 100 -13.52 13.23 10.28
CA ALA A 100 -14.19 14.46 9.85
C ALA A 100 -13.31 15.21 8.82
N ALA A 101 -13.93 15.96 7.91
CA ALA A 101 -13.28 16.52 6.72
C ALA A 101 -11.89 17.13 7.00
N ALA A 102 -10.88 16.65 6.25
CA ALA A 102 -9.44 16.96 6.36
C ALA A 102 -8.67 16.34 7.55
N GLY A 103 -9.27 15.41 8.30
CA GLY A 103 -8.56 14.62 9.30
C GLY A 103 -7.58 13.60 8.69
N ILE A 104 -6.66 13.11 9.52
CA ILE A 104 -5.73 12.04 9.17
C ILE A 104 -6.19 10.77 9.86
N LEU A 105 -6.50 9.73 9.10
CA LEU A 105 -6.65 8.38 9.63
C LEU A 105 -5.26 7.75 9.78
N ASN A 106 -4.71 7.79 11.00
CA ASN A 106 -3.40 7.22 11.28
C ASN A 106 -3.51 5.73 11.63
N ILE A 107 -3.22 4.84 10.67
CA ILE A 107 -3.21 3.39 10.87
C ILE A 107 -1.77 2.95 11.14
N GLY A 108 -1.52 2.42 12.33
CA GLY A 108 -0.17 2.05 12.74
C GLY A 108 0.72 3.28 12.96
N THR A 109 1.07 3.54 14.21
CA THR A 109 2.01 4.61 14.57
C THR A 109 3.44 4.03 14.63
N THR A 110 4.27 4.51 15.55
CA THR A 110 5.70 4.18 15.64
C THR A 110 6.02 2.71 15.92
N THR A 111 5.06 1.93 16.39
CA THR A 111 5.27 0.53 16.79
C THR A 111 4.66 -0.49 15.83
N ALA A 112 3.92 -0.04 14.80
CA ALA A 112 3.34 -0.96 13.83
C ALA A 112 4.44 -1.54 12.93
N THR A 113 4.52 -2.86 12.86
CA THR A 113 5.47 -3.57 12.01
C THR A 113 4.92 -3.86 10.62
N THR A 114 3.59 -3.97 10.48
CA THR A 114 2.94 -4.34 9.22
C THR A 114 1.51 -3.81 9.16
N ILE A 115 1.08 -3.40 7.97
CA ILE A 115 -0.32 -3.11 7.64
C ILE A 115 -0.62 -3.91 6.38
N ASN A 116 -1.58 -4.84 6.47
CA ASN A 116 -2.05 -5.60 5.32
C ASN A 116 -3.32 -4.92 4.78
N ILE A 117 -3.26 -4.41 3.55
CA ILE A 117 -4.38 -3.72 2.91
C ILE A 117 -4.91 -4.57 1.76
N GLY A 118 -6.21 -4.85 1.78
CA GLY A 118 -6.90 -5.65 0.78
C GLY A 118 -6.90 -7.15 1.06
N ARG A 119 -7.57 -7.91 0.18
CA ARG A 119 -7.60 -9.38 0.19
C ARG A 119 -6.68 -9.88 -0.92
N SER A 120 -6.11 -11.08 -0.77
CA SER A 120 -5.28 -11.70 -1.82
C SER A 120 -6.01 -11.69 -3.17
N GLY A 121 -5.33 -11.22 -4.22
CA GLY A 121 -5.88 -11.10 -5.57
C GLY A 121 -6.78 -9.89 -5.81
N GLN A 122 -7.05 -9.06 -4.80
CA GLN A 122 -7.89 -7.88 -4.94
C GLN A 122 -7.06 -6.59 -4.99
N THR A 123 -7.56 -5.62 -5.74
CA THR A 123 -6.95 -4.28 -5.84
C THR A 123 -7.13 -3.51 -4.54
N ALA A 124 -6.03 -2.97 -4.01
CA ALA A 124 -6.06 -1.85 -3.08
C ALA A 124 -5.95 -0.55 -3.89
N ALA A 125 -7.02 0.25 -3.92
CA ALA A 125 -7.06 1.50 -4.67
C ALA A 125 -6.74 2.69 -3.75
N LEU A 126 -5.71 3.46 -4.09
CA LEU A 126 -5.42 4.76 -3.50
C LEU A 126 -5.80 5.81 -4.54
N LEU A 127 -6.87 6.57 -4.28
CA LEU A 127 -7.45 7.49 -5.27
C LEU A 127 -6.68 8.81 -5.40
N GLY A 128 -5.84 9.13 -4.43
CA GLY A 128 -4.96 10.29 -4.44
C GLY A 128 -3.49 9.89 -4.47
N ASP A 129 -2.62 10.85 -4.17
CA ASP A 129 -1.19 10.62 -4.12
C ASP A 129 -0.82 9.63 -3.01
N SER A 130 0.08 8.70 -3.34
CA SER A 130 0.68 7.77 -2.38
C SER A 130 2.16 8.10 -2.23
N THR A 131 2.58 8.42 -1.01
CA THR A 131 3.99 8.68 -0.70
C THR A 131 4.54 7.54 0.16
N VAL A 132 5.60 6.90 -0.32
CA VAL A 132 6.34 5.88 0.43
C VAL A 132 7.68 6.49 0.83
N ALA A 133 7.86 6.77 2.12
CA ALA A 133 9.11 7.37 2.62
C ALA A 133 10.31 6.40 2.59
N GLY A 134 10.04 5.09 2.58
CA GLY A 134 11.05 4.03 2.50
C GLY A 134 11.08 3.34 1.14
N THR A 135 11.53 2.08 1.12
CA THR A 135 11.55 1.26 -0.10
C THR A 135 10.17 0.70 -0.40
N LEU A 136 9.68 0.90 -1.64
CA LEU A 136 8.55 0.17 -2.18
C LEU A 136 9.04 -1.10 -2.89
N GLY A 137 8.82 -2.25 -2.26
CA GLY A 137 9.09 -3.56 -2.87
C GLY A 137 7.90 -4.05 -3.70
N VAL A 138 8.13 -4.45 -4.96
CA VAL A 138 7.11 -5.05 -5.82
C VAL A 138 7.63 -6.40 -6.32
N THR A 139 6.89 -7.48 -6.01
CA THR A 139 7.24 -8.86 -6.44
C THR A 139 6.69 -9.21 -7.82
N GLY A 140 5.61 -8.55 -8.25
CA GLY A 140 4.99 -8.72 -9.56
C GLY A 140 5.41 -7.67 -10.59
N ALA A 141 4.66 -7.59 -11.69
CA ALA A 141 4.83 -6.53 -12.67
C ALA A 141 4.34 -5.18 -12.12
N THR A 142 5.15 -4.14 -12.30
CA THR A 142 4.75 -2.75 -12.01
C THR A 142 4.44 -2.04 -13.31
N THR A 143 3.24 -1.50 -13.43
CA THR A 143 2.87 -0.59 -14.52
C THR A 143 2.80 0.83 -13.98
N LEU A 144 3.74 1.68 -14.40
CA LEU A 144 3.70 3.11 -14.10
C LEU A 144 3.14 3.83 -15.32
N ALA A 145 1.87 4.21 -15.26
CA ALA A 145 1.19 4.94 -16.32
C ALA A 145 0.48 6.14 -15.70
N SER A 146 0.58 7.29 -16.34
CA SER A 146 -0.26 8.43 -16.05
C SER A 146 -1.07 8.76 -17.29
N THR A 147 -2.35 9.05 -17.08
CA THR A 147 -3.24 9.54 -18.15
C THR A 147 -3.13 11.06 -18.31
N THR A 148 -2.46 11.74 -17.38
CA THR A 148 -2.37 13.20 -17.33
C THR A 148 -0.94 13.73 -17.30
N ALA A 149 0.01 12.97 -16.75
CA ALA A 149 1.42 13.31 -16.73
C ALA A 149 2.16 12.65 -17.90
N THR A 150 3.00 13.41 -18.59
CA THR A 150 3.79 12.94 -19.73
C THR A 150 5.10 12.26 -19.33
N GLU A 151 5.40 12.15 -18.02
CA GLU A 151 6.76 12.04 -17.52
C GLU A 151 6.94 11.03 -16.38
N PHE A 152 8.02 10.23 -16.44
CA PHE A 152 8.51 9.39 -15.35
C PHE A 152 9.75 10.03 -14.74
N LYS A 153 9.63 10.49 -13.49
CA LYS A 153 10.74 11.10 -12.75
C LYS A 153 11.41 10.06 -11.86
N VAL A 154 12.70 9.82 -12.09
CA VAL A 154 13.54 9.01 -11.19
C VAL A 154 14.57 9.93 -10.55
N GLY A 155 14.51 10.07 -9.23
CA GLY A 155 15.43 10.92 -8.45
C GLY A 155 14.81 12.25 -8.01
N GLN A 156 15.31 12.79 -6.90
CA GLN A 156 14.72 13.93 -6.18
C GLN A 156 14.91 15.27 -6.92
N VAL A 157 15.88 15.37 -7.85
CA VAL A 157 16.12 16.54 -8.69
C VAL A 157 16.70 16.05 -10.03
N GLY A 158 15.97 16.22 -11.13
CA GLY A 158 16.41 15.78 -12.45
C GLY A 158 15.37 16.00 -13.54
N THR A 159 15.80 15.98 -14.80
CA THR A 159 14.91 15.96 -15.97
C THR A 159 14.18 14.63 -16.01
N SER A 160 12.86 14.70 -16.12
CA SER A 160 12.01 13.53 -16.28
C SER A 160 12.39 12.77 -17.54
N LEU A 161 12.35 11.44 -17.46
CA LEU A 161 12.48 10.58 -18.62
C LEU A 161 11.07 10.16 -19.03
N THR A 162 10.75 10.22 -20.32
CA THR A 162 9.51 9.65 -20.83
C THR A 162 9.84 8.45 -21.69
N ARG A 163 8.91 7.50 -21.79
CA ARG A 163 9.05 6.31 -22.66
C ARG A 163 10.38 5.56 -22.46
N VAL A 164 10.74 5.31 -21.19
CA VAL A 164 11.95 4.53 -20.87
C VAL A 164 11.76 3.10 -21.33
N VAL A 165 12.59 2.64 -22.28
CA VAL A 165 12.60 1.25 -22.76
C VAL A 165 14.01 0.70 -22.75
N ALA A 166 14.17 -0.53 -22.29
CA ALA A 166 15.44 -1.25 -22.35
C ALA A 166 15.23 -2.61 -23.01
N GLY A 167 16.27 -3.12 -23.65
CA GLY A 167 16.23 -4.44 -24.26
C GLY A 167 17.47 -4.71 -25.07
N TYR A 168 17.35 -5.61 -26.03
CA TYR A 168 18.36 -5.84 -27.05
C TYR A 168 17.79 -5.57 -28.43
N CYS A 169 18.65 -5.11 -29.34
CA CYS A 169 18.37 -4.99 -30.76
C CYS A 169 19.27 -5.96 -31.53
N VAL A 170 18.79 -6.45 -32.66
CA VAL A 170 19.53 -7.37 -33.54
C VAL A 170 19.95 -6.66 -34.81
N THR A 171 21.17 -6.91 -35.29
CA THR A 171 21.66 -6.33 -36.56
C THR A 171 21.63 -7.39 -37.66
N ALA A 172 21.55 -6.94 -38.91
CA ALA A 172 21.88 -7.81 -40.03
C ALA A 172 23.40 -8.03 -40.07
N SER A 173 23.80 -9.25 -40.38
CA SER A 173 25.18 -9.65 -40.61
C SER A 173 25.92 -8.64 -41.52
N ALA A 174 26.88 -7.89 -40.97
CA ALA A 174 27.69 -6.96 -41.74
C ALA A 174 29.17 -7.13 -41.39
N SER A 175 30.01 -7.16 -42.43
CA SER A 175 31.46 -7.17 -42.26
C SER A 175 31.94 -5.79 -41.82
N ILE A 176 32.77 -5.74 -40.78
CA ILE A 176 33.37 -4.47 -40.32
C ILE A 176 34.81 -4.45 -40.80
N ALA A 177 35.07 -3.61 -41.79
CA ALA A 177 36.40 -3.44 -42.36
C ALA A 177 37.38 -2.94 -41.29
N ALA A 178 38.61 -3.44 -41.34
CA ALA A 178 39.72 -2.92 -40.56
C ALA A 178 39.85 -1.41 -40.78
N ALA A 179 40.15 -0.65 -39.72
CA ALA A 179 40.41 0.77 -39.84
C ALA A 179 41.74 0.98 -40.59
N THR A 180 41.70 1.77 -41.65
CA THR A 180 42.91 2.28 -42.29
C THR A 180 43.36 3.52 -41.55
N PHE A 181 44.52 3.46 -40.89
CA PHE A 181 45.12 4.61 -40.22
C PHE A 181 46.09 5.30 -41.19
N PRO A 182 45.82 6.52 -41.69
CA PRO A 182 46.82 7.27 -42.43
C PRO A 182 47.97 7.65 -41.49
N ALA A 183 49.20 7.28 -41.88
CA ALA A 183 50.39 7.34 -41.04
C ALA A 183 50.85 8.75 -40.59
N SER A 184 50.14 9.84 -40.94
CA SER A 184 50.69 11.21 -40.83
C SER A 184 49.83 12.24 -40.12
N THR A 185 48.64 11.92 -39.63
CA THR A 185 47.88 12.83 -38.78
C THR A 185 47.20 12.01 -37.69
N GLY A 186 47.56 12.22 -36.43
CA GLY A 186 46.98 11.54 -35.25
C GLY A 186 45.50 11.87 -35.01
N ASN A 187 44.73 12.04 -36.08
CA ASN A 187 43.31 12.34 -36.08
C ASN A 187 42.54 11.07 -36.44
N PHE A 188 41.75 10.58 -35.48
CA PHE A 188 40.86 9.42 -35.60
C PHE A 188 39.74 9.61 -36.66
N ALA A 189 39.68 10.77 -37.31
CA ALA A 189 38.57 11.19 -38.18
C ALA A 189 38.52 10.53 -39.57
N THR A 190 39.50 9.70 -39.94
CA THR A 190 39.55 9.03 -41.26
C THR A 190 39.40 7.51 -41.18
N THR A 191 39.03 6.97 -40.01
CA THR A 191 38.72 5.55 -39.87
C THR A 191 37.42 5.22 -40.61
N THR A 192 37.44 4.15 -41.41
CA THR A 192 36.26 3.50 -42.00
C THR A 192 35.33 3.01 -40.89
N SER A 193 34.46 3.89 -40.38
CA SER A 193 33.38 3.51 -39.47
C SER A 193 32.26 2.82 -40.24
N THR A 194 31.69 1.77 -39.65
CA THR A 194 30.54 1.04 -40.21
C THR A 194 29.31 1.38 -39.41
N PHE A 195 28.21 1.72 -40.08
CA PHE A 195 26.91 1.89 -39.43
C PHE A 195 26.14 0.58 -39.49
N LEU A 196 25.80 0.05 -38.31
CA LEU A 196 24.98 -1.12 -38.15
C LEU A 196 23.58 -0.67 -37.78
N SER A 197 22.61 -0.95 -38.64
CA SER A 197 21.20 -0.79 -38.31
C SER A 197 20.75 -1.98 -37.47
N CYS A 198 20.20 -1.72 -36.28
CA CYS A 198 19.62 -2.74 -35.44
C CYS A 198 18.15 -2.49 -35.13
N THR A 199 17.38 -3.58 -35.16
CA THR A 199 15.95 -3.59 -34.87
C THR A 199 15.74 -4.06 -33.43
N PRO A 200 15.04 -3.31 -32.58
CA PRO A 200 14.67 -3.78 -31.24
C PRO A 200 13.93 -5.12 -31.29
N SER A 201 14.18 -6.01 -30.33
CA SER A 201 13.55 -7.35 -30.28
C SER A 201 12.03 -7.32 -30.09
N GLY A 202 11.46 -6.22 -29.60
CA GLY A 202 10.02 -5.97 -29.57
C GLY A 202 9.45 -5.37 -30.87
N GLY A 203 10.26 -5.27 -31.92
CA GLY A 203 9.91 -4.66 -33.19
C GLY A 203 10.16 -3.15 -33.25
N ALA A 204 9.95 -2.58 -34.44
CA ALA A 204 10.12 -1.16 -34.70
C ALA A 204 9.27 -0.27 -33.76
N SER A 205 8.08 -0.70 -33.37
CA SER A 205 7.18 0.11 -32.51
C SER A 205 7.70 0.37 -31.08
N VAL A 206 8.82 -0.25 -30.68
CA VAL A 206 9.48 0.02 -29.41
C VAL A 206 10.00 1.46 -29.32
N LEU A 207 10.46 2.01 -30.44
CA LEU A 207 10.91 3.41 -30.54
C LEU A 207 9.80 4.29 -31.13
N SER A 208 9.83 5.58 -30.82
CA SER A 208 8.89 6.56 -31.36
C SER A 208 9.22 7.02 -32.79
N GLY A 209 10.43 6.72 -33.26
CA GLY A 209 10.96 7.11 -34.58
C GLY A 209 11.67 8.45 -34.58
N THR A 210 11.28 9.40 -33.72
CA THR A 210 11.97 10.68 -33.56
C THR A 210 12.01 11.10 -32.09
N GLY A 211 13.18 11.57 -31.64
CA GLY A 211 13.37 12.15 -30.30
C GLY A 211 13.89 11.19 -29.22
N ASP A 212 13.90 9.88 -29.47
CA ASP A 212 14.46 8.92 -28.52
C ASP A 212 16.00 9.10 -28.41
N ARG A 213 16.48 9.37 -27.19
CA ARG A 213 17.89 9.28 -26.85
C ARG A 213 18.20 7.82 -26.56
N VAL A 214 19.20 7.27 -27.24
CA VAL A 214 19.56 5.85 -27.13
C VAL A 214 20.98 5.72 -26.61
N PHE A 215 21.14 4.92 -25.56
CA PHE A 215 22.40 4.40 -25.08
C PHE A 215 22.51 2.96 -25.53
N VAL A 216 23.61 2.62 -26.19
CA VAL A 216 23.88 1.27 -26.67
C VAL A 216 25.12 0.74 -25.98
N SER A 217 25.05 -0.50 -25.52
CA SER A 217 26.20 -1.20 -24.95
C SER A 217 26.50 -2.47 -25.73
N ALA A 218 27.79 -2.79 -25.75
CA ALA A 218 28.28 -4.00 -26.37
C ALA A 218 27.67 -5.24 -25.70
N THR A 219 27.28 -6.23 -26.49
CA THR A 219 27.05 -7.59 -25.98
C THR A 219 28.38 -8.35 -25.89
N SER A 220 28.39 -9.49 -25.20
CA SER A 220 29.56 -10.38 -25.14
C SER A 220 30.03 -10.92 -26.50
N SER A 221 29.30 -10.62 -27.59
CA SER A 221 29.63 -11.03 -28.96
C SER A 221 30.53 -10.05 -29.72
N LEU A 222 30.80 -8.85 -29.19
CA LEU A 222 31.70 -7.90 -29.85
C LEU A 222 33.17 -8.32 -29.69
N PRO A 223 33.94 -8.45 -30.79
CA PRO A 223 35.37 -8.67 -30.71
C PRO A 223 36.08 -7.52 -29.98
N SER A 224 37.20 -7.82 -29.32
CA SER A 224 37.95 -6.86 -28.48
C SER A 224 38.48 -5.63 -29.23
N TYR A 225 38.63 -5.74 -30.56
CA TYR A 225 39.09 -4.67 -31.45
C TYR A 225 37.94 -3.95 -32.15
N VAL A 226 36.67 -4.23 -31.79
CA VAL A 226 35.51 -3.46 -32.26
C VAL A 226 34.99 -2.59 -31.13
N LEU A 227 34.91 -1.29 -31.40
CA LEU A 227 34.44 -0.29 -30.45
C LEU A 227 33.13 0.32 -30.96
N ILE A 228 32.20 0.58 -30.04
CA ILE A 228 31.02 1.40 -30.31
C ILE A 228 31.44 2.86 -30.15
N GLN A 229 31.28 3.65 -31.21
CA GLN A 229 31.65 5.06 -31.22
C GLN A 229 30.46 5.96 -30.90
N SER A 230 29.29 5.64 -31.48
CA SER A 230 28.07 6.41 -31.27
C SER A 230 26.85 5.53 -31.56
N ALA A 231 25.69 5.97 -31.06
CA ALA A 231 24.42 5.40 -31.43
C ALA A 231 23.35 6.49 -31.54
N SER A 232 22.37 6.27 -32.40
CA SER A 232 21.22 7.15 -32.56
C SER A 232 19.96 6.37 -32.88
N SER A 233 18.80 6.85 -32.42
CA SER A 233 17.53 6.42 -33.00
C SER A 233 17.37 7.07 -34.38
N THR A 234 16.89 6.31 -35.35
CA THR A 234 16.60 6.80 -36.69
C THR A 234 15.10 6.97 -36.90
N ALA A 235 14.72 7.80 -37.88
CA ALA A 235 13.33 8.01 -38.31
C ALA A 235 12.57 6.72 -38.68
N GLY A 236 13.30 5.64 -38.97
CA GLY A 236 12.74 4.32 -39.29
C GLY A 236 12.51 3.42 -38.07
N ASN A 237 12.50 3.96 -36.85
CA ASN A 237 12.38 3.18 -35.61
C ASN A 237 13.51 2.14 -35.39
N LEU A 238 14.65 2.34 -36.04
CA LEU A 238 15.84 1.54 -35.89
C LEU A 238 16.85 2.28 -35.04
N ILE A 239 17.73 1.54 -34.39
CA ILE A 239 18.90 2.10 -33.73
C ILE A 239 20.06 1.95 -34.71
N SER A 240 20.70 3.07 -35.07
CA SER A 240 21.93 3.07 -35.84
C SER A 240 23.10 3.09 -34.88
N VAL A 241 23.99 2.11 -34.98
CA VAL A 241 25.18 1.98 -34.15
C VAL A 241 26.40 2.16 -35.03
N GLN A 242 27.18 3.19 -34.74
CA GLN A 242 28.46 3.41 -35.40
C GLN A 242 29.53 2.60 -34.68
N VAL A 243 30.17 1.70 -35.42
CA VAL A 243 31.26 0.86 -34.92
C VAL A 243 32.55 1.11 -35.68
N VAL A 244 33.68 0.96 -34.99
CA VAL A 244 35.02 1.05 -35.56
C VAL A 244 35.78 -0.23 -35.21
N ASN A 245 36.35 -0.87 -36.23
CA ASN A 245 37.29 -1.98 -36.05
C ASN A 245 38.71 -1.40 -36.02
N THR A 246 39.35 -1.42 -34.86
CA THR A 246 40.70 -0.90 -34.65
C THR A 246 41.80 -1.88 -35.06
N SER A 247 41.45 -3.09 -35.54
CA SER A 247 42.42 -4.01 -36.13
C SER A 247 43.04 -3.41 -37.39
N THR A 248 44.33 -3.61 -37.56
CA THR A 248 45.10 -3.15 -38.73
C THR A 248 45.21 -4.19 -39.85
N SER A 249 44.74 -5.42 -39.63
CA SER A 249 44.92 -6.52 -40.58
C SER A 249 43.78 -7.53 -40.66
N THR A 250 42.83 -7.49 -39.73
CA THR A 250 41.73 -8.47 -39.68
C THR A 250 40.37 -7.78 -39.83
N PRO A 251 39.71 -7.89 -41.00
CA PRO A 251 38.29 -7.62 -41.12
C PRO A 251 37.53 -8.51 -40.15
N VAL A 252 36.48 -7.97 -39.53
CA VAL A 252 35.59 -8.79 -38.71
C VAL A 252 34.60 -9.45 -39.66
N ALA A 253 34.83 -10.73 -39.96
CA ALA A 253 33.85 -11.57 -40.65
C ALA A 253 32.76 -12.10 -39.69
N ALA A 254 32.98 -11.94 -38.37
CA ALA A 254 32.03 -12.34 -37.36
C ALA A 254 30.85 -11.36 -37.29
N THR A 255 29.69 -11.93 -37.51
CA THR A 255 28.36 -11.37 -37.34
C THR A 255 28.18 -10.78 -35.94
N ILE A 256 28.19 -9.46 -35.82
CA ILE A 256 27.73 -8.80 -34.61
C ILE A 256 26.22 -8.97 -34.53
N TYR A 257 25.75 -9.89 -33.71
CA TYR A 257 24.34 -10.27 -33.75
C TYR A 257 23.42 -9.32 -33.01
N ALA A 258 23.90 -8.70 -31.92
CA ALA A 258 23.04 -7.88 -31.09
C ALA A 258 23.79 -6.82 -30.28
N PHE A 259 23.07 -5.76 -29.95
CA PHE A 259 23.47 -4.79 -28.93
C PHE A 259 22.39 -4.71 -27.85
N ASN A 260 22.80 -4.45 -26.61
CA ASN A 260 21.86 -4.02 -25.59
C ASN A 260 21.63 -2.52 -25.74
N PHE A 261 20.41 -2.07 -25.47
CA PHE A 261 20.08 -0.67 -25.53
C PHE A 261 19.19 -0.22 -24.37
N PHE A 262 19.27 1.06 -24.09
CA PHE A 262 18.39 1.82 -23.22
C PHE A 262 17.97 3.08 -23.98
N ALA A 263 16.67 3.29 -24.14
CA ALA A 263 16.08 4.40 -24.86
C ALA A 263 15.11 5.17 -23.96
N PHE A 264 15.03 6.48 -24.15
CA PHE A 264 14.11 7.38 -23.45
C PHE A 264 13.97 8.70 -24.21
N GLN A 265 12.97 9.50 -23.88
CA GLN A 265 12.84 10.88 -24.36
C GLN A 265 13.00 11.85 -23.20
#